data_AF-A0A6P2D808-F1
#
_entry.id   AF-A0A6P2D808-F1
#
_cell.length_a   1.000
_cell.length_b   1.000
_cell.length_c   1.000
_cell.angle_alpha   90.00
_cell.angle_beta   90.00
_cell.angle_gamma   90.00
#
_symmetry.space_group_name_H-M   'P 1'
#
loop_
_entity.id
_entity.type
_entity.pdbx_description
1 polymer ?
#
loop_
_entity_poly.entity_id
_entity_poly.type
_entity_poly.pdbx_seq_one_letter_code
_entity_poly.pdbx_strand_id
1 'polypeptide(L)'
;MELALCDDATHRVSLFLRQRVVDTLPLLMSPEEFIRDGYGDEETIMVGLGHHPEVTARVWDVLGEGLPDSACTLVSATPALVDPVSGRLVAFVSGTAYMVRVPETERATALTAGYRQEFGGCWPSEDAPPDLGPDWVEGQFQAVEQSWVRAFIAPTEATAAEPGAAPDTAIRSAL
;
A
#
# COMPACT_ATOMS: atom_id res chain seq x y z
N MET A 1 -15.33 -19.34 -6.00
CA MET A 1 -14.57 -18.17 -6.47
C MET A 1 -13.12 -18.46 -6.10
N GLU A 2 -12.38 -18.97 -7.06
CA GLU A 2 -11.01 -19.46 -6.89
C GLU A 2 -10.12 -18.24 -6.64
N LEU A 3 -9.56 -18.13 -5.44
CA LEU A 3 -8.54 -17.12 -5.13
C LEU A 3 -7.40 -17.37 -6.11
N ALA A 4 -7.20 -16.47 -7.07
CA ALA A 4 -5.96 -16.40 -7.84
C ALA A 4 -4.81 -16.57 -6.85
N LEU A 5 -3.94 -17.56 -7.06
CA LEU A 5 -2.90 -17.94 -6.11
C LEU A 5 -2.08 -16.71 -5.74
N CYS A 6 -2.43 -16.12 -4.60
CA CYS A 6 -1.69 -15.04 -4.00
C CYS A 6 -0.32 -15.62 -3.65
N ASP A 7 0.74 -14.96 -4.10
CA ASP A 7 2.12 -15.40 -3.82
C ASP A 7 2.32 -15.65 -2.32
N ASP A 8 3.11 -16.66 -1.97
CA ASP A 8 3.31 -17.15 -0.60
C ASP A 8 3.66 -16.01 0.38
N ALA A 9 4.49 -15.06 -0.04
CA ALA A 9 4.84 -13.91 0.79
C ALA A 9 3.64 -12.96 1.02
N THR A 10 2.73 -12.78 0.06
CA THR A 10 1.50 -11.98 0.29
C THR A 10 0.54 -12.73 1.19
N HIS A 11 0.44 -14.06 1.08
CA HIS A 11 -0.37 -14.84 2.00
C HIS A 11 0.13 -14.69 3.45
N ARG A 12 1.44 -14.80 3.69
CA ARG A 12 2.07 -14.60 5.00
C ARG A 12 1.80 -13.21 5.57
N VAL A 13 2.00 -12.17 4.77
CA VAL A 13 1.71 -10.78 5.18
C VAL A 13 0.22 -10.61 5.50
N SER A 14 -0.68 -11.17 4.69
CA SER A 14 -2.13 -11.03 4.92
C SER A 14 -2.57 -11.68 6.23
N LEU A 15 -2.02 -12.86 6.56
CA LEU A 15 -2.26 -13.51 7.86
C LEU A 15 -1.72 -12.67 9.02
N PHE A 16 -0.52 -12.11 8.86
CA PHE A 16 0.07 -11.20 9.82
C PHE A 16 -0.80 -9.96 10.08
N LEU A 17 -1.23 -9.27 9.02
CA LEU A 17 -2.07 -8.07 9.13
C LEU A 17 -3.42 -8.38 9.78
N ARG A 18 -4.01 -9.55 9.46
CA ARG A 18 -5.24 -9.99 10.09
C ARG A 18 -5.07 -10.23 11.60
N GLN A 19 -3.97 -10.86 12.01
CA GLN A 19 -3.68 -11.10 13.41
C GLN A 19 -3.47 -9.78 14.17
N ARG A 20 -2.70 -8.84 13.60
CA ARG A 20 -2.52 -7.48 14.17
C ARG A 20 -3.85 -6.82 14.52
N VAL A 21 -4.80 -6.85 13.60
CA VAL A 21 -6.12 -6.23 13.82
C VAL A 21 -6.85 -6.90 14.99
N VAL A 22 -6.83 -8.23 15.07
CA VAL A 22 -7.46 -8.97 16.17
C VAL A 22 -6.87 -8.57 17.51
N ASP A 23 -5.55 -8.37 17.59
CA ASP A 23 -4.87 -7.98 18.82
C ASP A 23 -5.02 -6.49 19.17
N THR A 24 -5.19 -5.61 18.17
CA THR A 24 -5.26 -4.16 18.36
C THR A 24 -6.68 -3.68 18.65
N LEU A 25 -7.69 -4.38 18.13
CA LEU A 25 -9.07 -4.01 18.34
C LEU A 25 -9.52 -4.29 19.77
N PRO A 26 -10.32 -3.39 20.38
CA PRO A 26 -10.92 -3.70 21.66
C PRO A 26 -11.75 -4.98 21.53
N LEU A 27 -11.63 -5.88 22.52
CA LEU A 27 -12.29 -7.20 22.57
C LEU A 27 -13.83 -7.15 22.37
N LEU A 28 -14.43 -5.96 22.37
CA LEU A 28 -15.85 -5.70 22.29
C LEU A 28 -16.32 -5.18 20.92
N MET A 29 -15.42 -5.00 19.94
CA MET A 29 -15.76 -4.43 18.63
C MET A 29 -15.16 -5.26 17.49
N SER A 30 -15.96 -5.56 16.47
CA SER A 30 -15.45 -6.19 15.25
C SER A 30 -14.68 -5.18 14.36
N PRO A 31 -13.79 -5.63 13.47
CA PRO A 31 -13.06 -4.73 12.56
C PRO A 31 -13.99 -3.87 11.69
N GLU A 32 -15.10 -4.45 11.25
CA GLU A 32 -16.12 -3.78 10.47
C GLU A 32 -16.93 -2.76 11.29
N GLU A 33 -17.18 -3.04 12.58
CA GLU A 33 -17.76 -2.05 13.50
C GLU A 33 -16.79 -0.93 13.79
N PHE A 34 -15.51 -1.21 13.95
CA PHE A 34 -14.48 -0.20 14.17
C PHE A 34 -14.37 0.77 12.99
N ILE A 35 -14.37 0.24 11.76
CA ILE A 35 -14.35 1.06 10.53
C ILE A 35 -15.65 1.87 10.39
N ARG A 36 -16.79 1.31 10.81
CA ARG A 36 -18.13 1.92 10.64
C ARG A 36 -18.47 2.98 11.69
N ASP A 37 -18.10 2.75 12.95
CA ASP A 37 -18.45 3.62 14.09
C ASP A 37 -17.51 4.83 14.23
N GLY A 38 -16.44 4.88 13.43
CA GLY A 38 -15.77 6.10 12.98
C GLY A 38 -15.60 7.17 14.05
N TYR A 39 -14.55 7.07 14.84
CA TYR A 39 -13.96 8.29 15.37
C TYR A 39 -13.39 9.08 14.16
N GLY A 40 -14.14 10.07 13.69
CA GLY A 40 -13.63 11.16 12.83
C GLY A 40 -13.32 10.82 11.37
N ASP A 41 -12.60 11.75 10.74
CA ASP A 41 -12.05 11.66 9.39
C ASP A 41 -10.96 10.58 9.27
N GLU A 42 -10.50 10.30 8.04
CA GLU A 42 -9.54 9.23 7.73
C GLU A 42 -8.28 9.27 8.60
N GLU A 43 -7.76 10.46 8.94
CA GLU A 43 -6.59 10.61 9.81
C GLU A 43 -6.87 10.07 11.22
N THR A 44 -8.06 10.35 11.75
CA THR A 44 -8.48 9.87 13.08
C THR A 44 -8.64 8.35 13.09
N ILE A 45 -9.14 7.76 12.01
CA ILE A 45 -9.26 6.29 11.86
C ILE A 45 -7.86 5.64 11.86
N MET A 46 -6.90 6.17 11.10
CA MET A 46 -5.54 5.61 11.03
C MET A 46 -4.80 5.71 12.36
N VAL A 47 -4.91 6.85 13.04
CA VAL A 47 -4.34 7.04 14.38
C VAL A 47 -5.00 6.05 15.37
N GLY A 48 -6.31 5.86 15.29
CA GLY A 48 -7.05 4.89 16.10
C GLY A 48 -6.63 3.43 15.87
N LEU A 49 -6.20 3.09 14.66
CA LEU A 49 -5.65 1.77 14.28
C LEU A 49 -4.14 1.64 14.56
N GLY A 50 -3.54 2.65 15.18
CA GLY A 50 -2.12 2.67 15.51
C GLY A 50 -1.22 2.80 14.29
N HIS A 51 -1.63 3.58 13.28
CA HIS A 51 -0.83 3.95 12.13
C HIS A 51 -0.49 5.44 12.18
N HIS A 52 0.78 5.77 12.04
CA HIS A 52 1.21 7.17 12.05
C HIS A 52 0.83 7.85 10.72
N PRO A 53 0.27 9.08 10.74
CA PRO A 53 -0.20 9.76 9.53
C PRO A 53 0.92 10.00 8.52
N GLU A 54 2.12 10.37 8.98
CA GLU A 54 3.29 10.56 8.10
C GLU A 54 3.65 9.30 7.30
N VAL A 55 3.49 8.12 7.91
CA VAL A 55 3.82 6.85 7.27
C VAL A 55 2.71 6.43 6.31
N THR A 56 1.46 6.71 6.67
CA THR A 56 0.32 6.52 5.77
C THR A 56 0.47 7.38 4.53
N ALA A 57 0.79 8.66 4.71
CA ALA A 57 1.05 9.58 3.60
C ALA A 57 2.27 9.15 2.77
N ARG A 58 3.33 8.65 3.41
CA ARG A 58 4.47 8.08 2.70
C ARG A 58 4.04 6.94 1.76
N VAL A 59 3.22 6.02 2.24
CA VAL A 59 2.80 4.85 1.45
C VAL A 59 1.78 5.22 0.38
N TRP A 60 0.75 6.01 0.68
CA TRP A 60 -0.30 6.32 -0.29
C TRP A 60 0.02 7.52 -1.19
N ASP A 61 0.47 8.64 -0.63
CA ASP A 61 0.71 9.85 -1.42
C ASP A 61 2.05 9.79 -2.17
N VAL A 62 3.11 9.24 -1.56
CA VAL A 62 4.45 9.25 -2.18
C VAL A 62 4.74 7.98 -2.95
N LEU A 63 4.60 6.80 -2.32
CA LEU A 63 4.83 5.53 -3.02
C LEU A 63 3.69 5.18 -3.99
N GLY A 64 2.46 5.57 -3.66
CA GLY A 64 1.28 5.39 -4.50
C GLY A 64 1.13 6.42 -5.63
N GLU A 65 1.99 7.44 -5.70
CA GLU A 65 1.90 8.49 -6.72
C GLU A 65 1.90 7.93 -8.15
N GLY A 66 0.82 8.19 -8.88
CA GLY A 66 0.63 7.77 -10.27
C GLY A 66 0.15 6.33 -10.45
N LEU A 67 -0.12 5.62 -9.35
CA LEU A 67 -0.79 4.31 -9.39
C LEU A 67 -2.31 4.49 -9.56
N PRO A 68 -3.03 3.48 -10.05
CA PRO A 68 -4.50 3.51 -10.06
C PRO A 68 -5.05 3.58 -8.62
N ASP A 69 -6.18 4.27 -8.42
CA ASP A 69 -6.82 4.40 -7.10
C ASP A 69 -7.06 3.05 -6.41
N SER A 70 -7.36 2.01 -7.19
CA SER A 70 -7.55 0.64 -6.69
C SER A 70 -6.29 0.01 -6.08
N ALA A 71 -5.10 0.58 -6.29
CA ALA A 71 -3.87 0.11 -5.69
C ALA A 71 -3.71 0.58 -4.24
N CYS A 72 -4.27 1.73 -3.88
CA CYS A 72 -4.25 2.26 -2.52
C CYS A 72 -5.49 1.74 -1.78
N THR A 73 -5.31 0.77 -0.88
CA THR A 73 -6.44 0.12 -0.20
C THR A 73 -6.10 -0.24 1.23
N LEU A 74 -7.13 -0.54 2.01
CA LEU A 74 -7.00 -1.19 3.30
C LEU A 74 -6.95 -2.71 3.12
N VAL A 75 -5.92 -3.35 3.66
CA VAL A 75 -5.82 -4.80 3.81
C VAL A 75 -5.88 -5.12 5.29
N SER A 76 -6.96 -5.76 5.76
CA SER A 76 -7.19 -5.97 7.19
C SER A 76 -7.01 -4.66 7.97
N ALA A 77 -7.82 -3.65 7.66
CA ALA A 77 -7.77 -2.31 8.26
C ALA A 77 -6.38 -1.62 8.21
N THR A 78 -5.44 -2.12 7.42
CA THR A 78 -4.07 -1.59 7.33
C THR A 78 -3.87 -0.90 5.99
N PRO A 79 -3.41 0.37 5.98
CA PRO A 79 -3.03 1.05 4.75
C PRO A 79 -1.96 0.27 3.98
N ALA A 80 -2.26 -0.06 2.73
CA ALA A 80 -1.40 -0.88 1.89
C ALA A 80 -1.45 -0.46 0.42
N LEU A 81 -0.42 -0.89 -0.31
CA LEU A 81 -0.36 -0.90 -1.76
C LEU A 81 -0.51 -2.32 -2.28
N VAL A 82 -1.44 -2.54 -3.20
CA VAL A 82 -1.74 -3.83 -3.80
C VAL A 82 -1.75 -3.70 -5.31
N ASP A 83 -1.13 -4.64 -6.02
CA ASP A 83 -1.30 -4.75 -7.47
C ASP A 83 -2.75 -5.16 -7.77
N PRO A 84 -3.57 -4.32 -8.43
CA PRO A 84 -4.99 -4.59 -8.62
C PRO A 84 -5.25 -5.78 -9.56
N VAL A 85 -4.27 -6.18 -10.37
CA VAL A 85 -4.41 -7.29 -11.32
C VAL A 85 -4.16 -8.63 -10.65
N SER A 86 -3.05 -8.75 -9.90
CA SER A 86 -2.63 -10.01 -9.26
C SER A 86 -3.05 -10.14 -7.80
N GLY A 87 -3.49 -9.06 -7.16
CA GLY A 87 -3.75 -9.01 -5.72
C GLY A 87 -2.47 -9.09 -4.87
N ARG A 88 -1.29 -8.89 -5.48
CA ARG A 88 -0.01 -8.93 -4.75
C ARG A 88 0.13 -7.69 -3.88
N LEU A 89 0.36 -7.90 -2.60
CA LEU A 89 0.67 -6.83 -1.64
C LEU A 89 2.13 -6.40 -1.80
N VAL A 90 2.33 -5.09 -2.00
CA VAL A 90 3.61 -4.47 -2.37
C VAL A 90 4.17 -3.57 -1.27
N ALA A 91 3.31 -2.89 -0.53
CA ALA A 91 3.70 -2.12 0.66
C ALA A 91 2.58 -2.15 1.71
N PHE A 92 2.93 -1.98 2.99
CA PHE A 92 1.94 -1.77 4.06
C PHE A 92 2.51 -0.96 5.21
N VAL A 93 1.63 -0.23 5.89
CA VAL A 93 1.94 0.58 7.08
C VAL A 93 1.81 -0.27 8.34
N SER A 94 2.64 -0.03 9.34
CA SER A 94 2.53 -0.69 10.63
C SER A 94 3.19 0.16 11.73
N GLY A 95 2.38 0.77 12.60
CA GLY A 95 2.90 1.68 13.62
C GLY A 95 3.48 2.95 13.01
N THR A 96 4.73 3.24 13.37
CA THR A 96 5.54 4.34 12.83
C THR A 96 6.49 3.89 11.72
N ALA A 97 6.33 2.67 11.21
CA ALA A 97 7.13 2.09 10.14
C ALA A 97 6.26 1.56 9.01
N TYR A 98 6.87 1.22 7.87
CA TYR A 98 6.22 0.54 6.77
C TYR A 98 7.16 -0.48 6.17
N MET A 99 6.59 -1.50 5.55
CA MET A 99 7.32 -2.50 4.80
C MET A 99 7.06 -2.32 3.31
N VAL A 100 8.07 -2.55 2.50
CA VAL A 100 7.99 -2.48 1.03
C VAL A 100 8.66 -3.70 0.41
N ARG A 101 8.06 -4.23 -0.66
CA ARG A 101 8.67 -5.28 -1.48
C ARG A 101 9.78 -4.70 -2.36
N VAL A 102 10.88 -5.43 -2.44
CA VAL A 102 12.03 -5.16 -3.31
C VAL A 102 12.04 -6.17 -4.45
N PRO A 103 12.10 -5.73 -5.73
CA PRO A 103 12.30 -6.63 -6.86
C PRO A 103 13.53 -7.49 -6.68
N GLU A 104 13.46 -8.75 -7.11
CA GLU A 104 14.56 -9.72 -6.95
C GLU A 104 15.93 -9.18 -7.38
N THR A 105 15.95 -8.47 -8.51
CA THR A 105 17.16 -7.87 -9.08
C THR A 105 17.78 -6.78 -8.22
N GLU A 106 16.99 -6.14 -7.35
CA GLU A 106 17.41 -4.98 -6.54
C GLU A 106 17.75 -5.34 -5.08
N ARG A 107 17.48 -6.59 -4.65
CA ARG A 107 17.62 -6.98 -3.24
C ARG A 107 19.03 -6.83 -2.70
N ALA A 108 20.03 -7.30 -3.45
CA ALA A 108 21.42 -7.18 -3.02
C ALA A 108 21.85 -5.71 -2.86
N THR A 109 21.39 -4.84 -3.75
CA THR A 109 21.62 -3.39 -3.70
C THR A 109 20.92 -2.78 -2.48
N ALA A 110 19.66 -3.12 -2.22
CA ALA A 110 18.91 -2.63 -1.07
C ALA A 110 19.60 -3.03 0.26
N LEU A 111 20.01 -4.29 0.40
CA LEU A 111 20.71 -4.75 1.59
C LEU A 111 22.06 -4.05 1.78
N THR A 112 22.81 -3.82 0.69
CA THR A 112 24.07 -3.06 0.72
C THR A 112 23.85 -1.60 1.10
N ALA A 113 22.71 -1.02 0.71
CA ALA A 113 22.29 0.33 1.09
C ALA A 113 21.79 0.44 2.54
N GLY A 114 21.71 -0.68 3.27
CA GLY A 114 21.36 -0.71 4.69
C GLY A 114 19.89 -1.01 4.99
N TYR A 115 19.10 -1.40 4.00
CA TYR A 115 17.75 -1.90 4.24
C TYR A 115 17.80 -3.22 5.01
N ARG A 116 16.81 -3.44 5.88
CA ARG A 116 16.72 -4.64 6.72
C ARG A 116 15.44 -5.39 6.42
N GLN A 117 15.53 -6.71 6.42
CA GLN A 117 14.38 -7.61 6.30
C GLN A 117 13.66 -7.80 7.65
N GLU A 118 14.21 -7.22 8.71
CA GLU A 118 13.65 -7.23 10.05
C GLU A 118 12.61 -6.11 10.15
N PHE A 119 11.40 -6.46 10.62
CA PHE A 119 10.35 -5.49 10.89
C PHE A 119 10.48 -4.99 12.33
N GLY A 120 10.83 -3.71 12.52
CA GLY A 120 11.03 -3.10 13.84
C GLY A 120 9.78 -2.43 14.43
N GLY A 121 8.64 -2.48 13.73
CA GLY A 121 7.42 -1.79 14.16
C GLY A 121 6.66 -2.46 15.31
N CYS A 122 5.67 -1.75 15.85
CA CYS A 122 4.90 -2.18 17.01
C CYS A 122 4.05 -3.43 16.68
N TRP A 123 4.26 -4.50 17.46
CA TRP A 123 3.53 -5.77 17.36
C TRP A 123 3.16 -6.28 18.76
N PRO A 124 1.96 -6.86 18.96
CA PRO A 124 1.44 -7.32 20.24
C PRO A 124 2.23 -8.45 20.94
N SER A 125 3.15 -9.15 20.27
CA SER A 125 3.96 -10.22 20.90
C SER A 125 5.43 -10.12 20.50
N GLU A 126 6.23 -9.45 21.33
CA GLU A 126 7.66 -9.15 21.11
C GLU A 126 8.55 -10.39 20.90
N ASP A 127 8.05 -11.60 21.16
CA ASP A 127 8.85 -12.84 21.17
C ASP A 127 9.21 -13.41 19.78
N ALA A 128 8.52 -13.04 18.70
CA ALA A 128 8.88 -13.49 17.35
C ALA A 128 8.35 -12.57 16.24
N PRO A 129 9.20 -11.82 15.52
CA PRO A 129 8.77 -11.08 14.34
C PRO A 129 8.27 -12.05 13.26
N PRO A 130 7.27 -11.66 12.46
CA PRO A 130 6.79 -12.48 11.35
C PRO A 130 7.88 -12.64 10.28
N ASP A 131 8.06 -13.86 9.77
CA ASP A 131 8.86 -14.08 8.56
C ASP A 131 8.04 -13.65 7.33
N LEU A 132 8.18 -12.38 6.94
CA LEU A 132 7.52 -11.82 5.76
C LEU A 132 8.13 -12.36 4.46
N GLY A 133 9.34 -12.93 4.54
CA GLY A 133 10.09 -13.45 3.41
C GLY A 133 11.11 -12.46 2.85
N PRO A 134 11.98 -12.93 1.94
CA PRO A 134 13.20 -12.23 1.54
C PRO A 134 12.96 -11.01 0.64
N ASP A 135 11.72 -10.80 0.22
CA ASP A 135 11.32 -9.72 -0.67
C ASP A 135 11.08 -8.43 0.11
N TRP A 136 10.91 -8.51 1.43
CA TRP A 136 10.43 -7.42 2.25
C TRP A 136 11.57 -6.73 2.98
N VAL A 137 11.50 -5.40 2.99
CA VAL A 137 12.39 -4.58 3.82
C VAL A 137 11.60 -3.49 4.54
N GLU A 138 12.10 -3.07 5.70
CA GLU A 138 11.62 -1.87 6.37
C GLU A 138 12.01 -0.64 5.56
N GLY A 139 11.02 0.21 5.26
CA GLY A 139 11.21 1.42 4.49
C GLY A 139 12.08 2.45 5.20
N GLN A 140 12.85 3.21 4.42
CA GLN A 140 13.78 4.23 4.90
C GLN A 140 13.48 5.63 4.36
N PHE A 141 12.30 5.81 3.76
CA PHE A 141 11.86 7.08 3.17
C PHE A 141 12.71 7.54 1.98
N GLN A 142 13.35 6.60 1.30
CA GLN A 142 14.20 6.92 0.15
C GLN A 142 13.43 6.90 -1.15
N ALA A 143 13.77 7.79 -2.08
CA ALA A 143 13.10 7.90 -3.38
C ALA A 143 13.14 6.59 -4.21
N VAL A 144 14.17 5.75 -4.02
CA VAL A 144 14.33 4.47 -4.72
C VAL A 144 13.15 3.51 -4.51
N GLU A 145 12.49 3.57 -3.35
CA GLU A 145 11.39 2.68 -2.99
C GLU A 145 10.19 2.83 -3.95
N GLN A 146 9.94 4.03 -4.49
CA GLN A 146 8.87 4.25 -5.46
C GLN A 146 9.14 3.47 -6.76
N SER A 147 10.42 3.34 -7.16
CA SER A 147 10.79 2.55 -8.33
C SER A 147 10.55 1.05 -8.12
N TRP A 148 10.71 0.56 -6.87
CA TRP A 148 10.40 -0.82 -6.51
C TRP A 148 8.91 -1.09 -6.59
N VAL A 149 8.08 -0.18 -6.05
CA VAL A 149 6.62 -0.29 -6.13
C VAL A 149 6.16 -0.34 -7.59
N ARG A 150 6.69 0.55 -8.44
CA ARG A 150 6.35 0.61 -9.87
C ARG A 150 6.83 -0.60 -10.68
N ALA A 151 7.81 -1.35 -10.18
CA ALA A 151 8.20 -2.63 -10.78
C ALA A 151 7.16 -3.75 -10.54
N PHE A 152 6.29 -3.58 -9.53
CA PHE A 152 5.20 -4.53 -9.24
C PHE A 152 3.83 -4.04 -9.72
N ILE A 153 3.57 -2.74 -9.67
CA ILE A 153 2.29 -2.12 -10.03
C ILE A 153 2.52 -1.19 -11.20
N ALA A 154 1.92 -1.48 -12.35
CA ALA A 154 2.01 -0.58 -13.49
C ALA A 154 1.29 0.75 -13.15
N PRO A 155 1.91 1.91 -13.44
CA PRO A 155 1.23 3.18 -13.29
C PRO A 155 0.04 3.25 -14.25
N THR A 156 -0.98 4.03 -13.90
CA THR A 156 -2.06 4.32 -14.83
C THR A 156 -1.45 4.99 -16.05
N GLU A 157 -1.63 4.43 -17.24
CA GLU A 157 -1.33 5.15 -18.47
C GLU A 157 -2.13 6.45 -18.42
N ALA A 158 -1.45 7.59 -18.31
CA ALA A 158 -2.08 8.87 -18.47
C ALA A 158 -2.73 8.83 -19.85
N THR A 159 -4.07 8.77 -19.89
CA THR A 159 -4.80 9.07 -21.11
C THR A 159 -4.35 10.47 -21.50
N ALA A 160 -3.44 10.55 -22.47
CA ALA A 160 -3.11 11.79 -23.12
C ALA A 160 -4.44 12.32 -23.64
N ALA A 161 -4.92 13.40 -23.03
CA ALA A 161 -6.02 14.17 -23.58
C ALA A 161 -5.65 14.48 -25.03
N GLU A 162 -6.37 13.88 -25.98
CA GLU A 162 -6.26 14.27 -27.38
C GLU A 162 -6.54 15.78 -27.44
N PRO A 163 -5.69 16.59 -28.10
CA PRO A 163 -6.03 17.97 -28.38
C PRO A 163 -7.20 17.98 -29.38
N GLY A 164 -8.42 17.95 -28.83
CA GLY A 164 -9.66 18.06 -29.57
C GLY A 164 -9.70 19.38 -30.34
N ALA A 165 -9.41 19.26 -31.63
CA ALA A 165 -9.73 20.12 -32.75
C ALA A 165 -10.35 21.50 -32.44
N ALA A 166 -9.61 22.54 -32.85
CA ALA A 166 -10.14 23.90 -33.02
C ALA A 166 -11.46 23.88 -33.83
N PRO A 167 -12.45 24.75 -33.50
CA PRO A 167 -13.63 24.89 -34.32
C PRO A 167 -13.26 25.51 -35.66
N ASP A 168 -13.40 24.74 -36.74
CA ASP A 168 -13.30 25.22 -38.11
C ASP A 168 -14.42 26.23 -38.35
N THR A 169 -14.01 27.49 -38.52
CA THR A 169 -14.89 28.56 -38.97
C THR A 169 -15.19 28.35 -40.45
N ALA A 170 -16.36 27.80 -40.75
CA ALA A 170 -16.92 27.83 -42.10
C ALA A 170 -18.33 28.43 -42.09
N ILE A 171 -18.37 29.71 -42.45
CA ILE A 171 -19.53 30.48 -42.88
C ILE A 171 -20.20 29.77 -44.07
N ARG A 172 -21.52 29.55 -44.03
CA ARG A 172 -22.37 29.56 -45.23
C ARG A 172 -23.73 30.17 -44.93
N SER A 173 -23.95 31.34 -45.52
CA SER A 173 -25.23 32.00 -45.75
C SER A 173 -26.20 31.10 -46.53
N ALA A 174 -27.50 31.15 -46.18
CA ALA A 174 -28.66 31.27 -47.08
C ALA A 174 -29.93 30.64 -46.46
N LEU A 175 -30.82 31.47 -45.91
CA LEU A 175 -32.22 31.70 -46.34
C LEU A 175 -32.94 32.59 -45.33
#